data_AF-A0A5J9VJP6-F1
#
_entry.id   AF-A0A5J9VJP6-F1
#
_cell.length_a   1.000
_cell.length_b   1.000
_cell.length_c   1.000
_cell.angle_alpha   90.00
_cell.angle_beta   90.00
_cell.angle_gamma   90.00
#
_symmetry.space_group_name_H-M   'P 1'
#
loop_
_entity.id
_entity.type
_entity.pdbx_description
1 polymer ?
#
loop_
_entity_poly.entity_id
_entity_poly.type
_entity_poly.pdbx_seq_one_letter_code
_entity_poly.pdbx_strand_id
1 'polypeptide(L)'
;MALVGLAVMDPPTRHLLSCRVAVLVVAISVWVFLRFRRRILERPAIAYGPMLERDIERQNNLRFIYHSTDSECVDQLRMGRAPFFQFCDLFRTRGLLRDSLHSNIEEHVAMFLHVVGHNQRFRCIHNVFRRSIETVSRYFAEVLYAVGELRAEMIVPASTATPAKIQNSRRWNPYFKVLMENINEGVGGRP
;
A
#
# COMPACT_ATOMS: atom_id res chain seq x y z
N MET A 1 46.50 -8.02 47.66
CA MET A 1 47.87 -8.57 47.49
C MET A 1 48.59 -8.11 46.21
N ALA A 2 47.91 -7.75 45.11
CA ALA A 2 48.58 -7.26 43.89
C ALA A 2 49.21 -5.85 44.00
N LEU A 3 48.69 -5.00 44.90
CA LEU A 3 49.15 -3.61 45.08
C LEU A 3 50.49 -3.48 45.83
N VAL A 4 50.88 -4.46 46.66
CA VAL A 4 52.13 -4.39 47.44
C VAL A 4 53.35 -4.88 46.62
N GLY A 5 53.16 -5.85 45.72
CA GLY A 5 54.25 -6.36 44.85
C GLY A 5 54.70 -5.39 43.77
N LEU A 6 53.83 -4.46 43.36
CA LEU A 6 54.17 -3.42 42.38
C LEU A 6 55.16 -2.37 42.92
N ALA A 7 55.30 -2.25 44.25
CA ALA A 7 56.18 -1.27 44.88
C ALA A 7 57.64 -1.74 45.04
N VAL A 8 57.94 -3.04 44.83
CA VAL A 8 59.27 -3.67 45.04
C VAL A 8 59.93 -4.13 43.72
N MET A 9 59.38 -3.76 42.56
CA MET A 9 59.96 -4.10 41.25
C MET A 9 60.85 -2.98 40.69
N ASP A 10 61.99 -3.31 40.08
CA ASP A 10 62.93 -2.36 39.49
C ASP A 10 62.26 -1.44 38.45
N PRO A 11 62.60 -0.14 38.37
CA PRO A 11 61.99 0.82 37.44
C PRO A 11 61.86 0.32 35.98
N PRO A 12 62.87 -0.33 35.36
CA PRO A 12 62.73 -0.85 33.99
C PRO A 12 61.67 -1.96 33.85
N THR A 13 61.43 -2.75 34.90
CA THR A 13 60.48 -3.87 34.86
C THR A 13 59.02 -3.44 34.96
N ARG A 14 58.73 -2.31 35.61
CA ARG A 14 57.38 -1.72 35.70
C ARG A 14 56.92 -1.11 34.37
N HIS A 15 57.82 -0.39 33.69
CA HIS A 15 57.55 0.13 32.35
C HIS A 15 57.32 -1.02 31.35
N LEU A 16 58.12 -2.08 31.44
CA LEU A 16 57.95 -3.27 30.60
C LEU A 16 56.58 -3.97 30.81
N LEU A 17 56.11 -4.10 32.06
CA LEU A 17 54.79 -4.64 32.35
C LEU A 17 53.66 -3.74 31.83
N SER A 18 53.78 -2.42 31.99
CA SER A 18 52.82 -1.45 31.46
C SER A 18 52.73 -1.51 29.92
N CYS A 19 53.89 -1.58 29.23
CA CYS A 19 53.94 -1.75 27.78
C CYS A 19 53.30 -3.07 27.33
N ARG A 20 53.56 -4.18 28.04
CA ARG A 20 52.96 -5.49 27.72
C ARG A 20 51.44 -5.46 27.83
N VAL A 21 50.90 -4.86 28.89
CA VAL A 21 49.45 -4.70 29.07
C VAL A 21 48.85 -3.83 27.97
N ALA A 22 49.49 -2.69 27.63
CA ALA A 22 49.04 -1.82 26.56
C ALA A 22 49.00 -2.54 25.20
N VAL A 23 50.02 -3.34 24.88
CA VAL A 23 50.06 -4.14 23.64
C VAL A 23 48.92 -5.15 23.59
N LEU A 24 48.61 -5.84 24.69
CA LEU A 24 47.49 -6.79 24.73
C LEU A 24 46.14 -6.10 24.57
N VAL A 25 45.94 -4.93 25.20
CA VAL A 25 44.69 -4.17 25.06
C VAL A 25 44.49 -3.70 23.62
N VAL A 26 45.54 -3.21 22.96
CA VAL A 26 45.49 -2.81 21.55
C VAL A 26 45.25 -4.02 20.65
N ALA A 27 45.90 -5.16 20.90
CA ALA A 27 45.69 -6.37 20.12
C ALA A 27 44.24 -6.89 20.25
N ILE A 28 43.68 -6.88 21.46
CA ILE A 28 42.29 -7.29 21.71
C ILE A 28 41.31 -6.30 21.07
N SER A 29 41.55 -4.98 21.19
CA SER A 29 40.65 -3.98 20.58
C SER A 29 40.64 -4.06 19.05
N VAL A 30 41.82 -4.25 18.44
CA VAL A 30 41.94 -4.50 16.99
C VAL A 30 41.25 -5.80 16.62
N TRP A 31 41.45 -6.89 17.37
CA TRP A 31 40.80 -8.17 17.10
C TRP A 31 39.27 -8.09 17.21
N VAL A 32 38.74 -7.44 18.25
CA VAL A 32 37.30 -7.20 18.44
C VAL A 32 36.76 -6.32 17.32
N PHE A 33 37.45 -5.25 16.94
CA PHE A 33 37.06 -4.37 15.85
C PHE A 33 37.03 -5.08 14.50
N LEU A 34 38.05 -5.89 14.20
CA LEU A 34 38.11 -6.71 12.99
C LEU A 34 37.02 -7.79 13.00
N ARG A 35 36.78 -8.43 14.15
CA ARG A 35 35.68 -9.42 14.30
C ARG A 35 34.32 -8.75 14.13
N PHE A 36 34.12 -7.56 14.70
CA PHE A 36 32.89 -6.79 14.57
C PHE A 36 32.67 -6.33 13.13
N ARG A 37 33.71 -5.81 12.45
CA ARG A 37 33.66 -5.47 11.03
C ARG A 37 33.38 -6.68 10.14
N ARG A 38 34.05 -7.81 10.38
CA ARG A 38 33.76 -9.07 9.67
C ARG A 38 32.31 -9.50 9.90
N ARG A 39 31.80 -9.43 11.13
CA ARG A 39 30.40 -9.75 11.43
C ARG A 39 29.37 -8.80 10.83
N ILE A 40 29.75 -7.56 10.53
CA ILE A 40 28.91 -6.59 9.79
C ILE A 40 28.96 -6.88 8.29
N LEU A 41 30.16 -7.13 7.75
CA LEU A 41 30.37 -7.38 6.32
C LEU A 41 29.86 -8.76 5.88
N GLU A 42 29.93 -9.76 6.77
CA GLU A 42 29.41 -11.12 6.57
C GLU A 42 27.93 -11.25 6.90
N ARG A 43 27.22 -10.16 7.26
CA ARG A 43 25.76 -10.23 7.24
C ARG A 43 25.38 -10.41 5.77
N PRO A 44 24.77 -11.54 5.38
CA PRO A 44 24.30 -11.67 4.01
C PRO A 44 23.36 -10.50 3.77
N ALA A 45 23.69 -9.66 2.78
CA ALA A 45 22.73 -8.70 2.29
C ALA A 45 21.47 -9.51 1.96
N ILE A 46 20.32 -9.09 2.48
CA ILE A 46 19.04 -9.72 2.12
C ILE A 46 18.86 -9.41 0.64
N ALA A 47 19.37 -10.29 -0.22
CA ALA A 47 19.17 -10.22 -1.63
C ALA A 47 17.71 -10.56 -1.84
N TYR A 48 16.93 -9.54 -2.18
CA TYR A 48 15.59 -9.78 -2.68
C TYR A 48 15.67 -10.72 -3.88
N GLY A 49 14.70 -11.62 -4.02
CA GLY A 49 14.56 -12.42 -5.23
C GLY A 49 14.57 -11.56 -6.49
N PRO A 50 14.89 -12.16 -7.66
CA PRO A 50 15.11 -11.44 -8.92
C PRO A 50 14.01 -10.41 -9.17
N MET A 51 14.38 -9.13 -9.14
CA MET A 51 13.42 -8.02 -9.29
C MET A 51 12.74 -8.06 -10.65
N LEU A 52 13.52 -8.38 -11.70
CA LEU A 52 13.03 -8.47 -13.07
C LEU A 52 11.90 -9.51 -13.21
N GLU A 53 12.07 -10.70 -12.63
CA GLU A 53 11.04 -11.74 -12.70
C GLU A 53 9.75 -11.30 -12.02
N ARG A 54 9.85 -10.63 -10.86
CA ARG A 54 8.68 -10.07 -10.17
C ARG A 54 7.97 -9.00 -10.99
N ASP A 55 8.71 -8.15 -11.70
CA ASP A 55 8.14 -7.13 -12.57
C ASP A 55 7.46 -7.74 -13.81
N ILE A 56 8.03 -8.80 -14.36
CA ILE A 56 7.41 -9.57 -15.45
C ILE A 56 6.10 -10.19 -14.99
N GLU A 57 6.10 -10.88 -13.84
CA GLU A 57 4.88 -11.45 -13.25
C GLU A 57 3.83 -10.38 -12.96
N ARG A 58 4.23 -9.23 -12.41
CA ARG A 58 3.35 -8.10 -12.19
C ARG A 58 2.69 -7.65 -13.49
N GLN A 59 3.48 -7.44 -14.54
CA GLN A 59 2.96 -6.98 -15.84
C GLN A 59 2.02 -8.01 -16.47
N ASN A 60 2.30 -9.30 -16.31
CA ASN A 60 1.42 -10.37 -16.77
C ASN A 60 0.09 -10.38 -16.00
N ASN A 61 0.12 -10.19 -14.68
CA ASN A 61 -1.08 -10.11 -13.86
C ASN A 61 -1.93 -8.88 -14.25
N LEU A 62 -1.31 -7.72 -14.42
CA LEU A 62 -2.01 -6.50 -14.89
C LEU A 62 -2.64 -6.71 -16.27
N ARG A 63 -1.92 -7.37 -17.18
CA ARG A 63 -2.44 -7.70 -18.49
C ARG A 63 -3.66 -8.65 -18.40
N PHE A 64 -3.61 -9.62 -17.49
CA PHE A 64 -4.73 -10.52 -17.23
C PHE A 64 -5.94 -9.79 -16.64
N ILE A 65 -5.73 -8.82 -15.75
CA ILE A 65 -6.83 -8.10 -15.06
C ILE A 65 -7.62 -7.20 -16.03
N TYR A 66 -6.96 -6.37 -16.84
CA TYR A 66 -7.65 -5.33 -17.62
C TYR A 66 -7.29 -5.27 -19.13
N HIS A 67 -6.37 -6.11 -19.63
CA HIS A 67 -6.05 -6.22 -21.06
C HIS A 67 -6.47 -7.56 -21.69
N SER A 68 -7.15 -8.43 -20.94
CA SER A 68 -7.63 -9.73 -21.41
C SER A 68 -8.98 -9.58 -22.17
N THR A 69 -10.05 -10.18 -21.65
CA THR A 69 -11.41 -10.10 -22.20
C THR A 69 -12.29 -9.20 -21.34
N ASP A 70 -13.44 -8.79 -21.89
CA ASP A 70 -14.39 -7.96 -21.14
C ASP A 70 -14.98 -8.72 -19.94
N SER A 71 -15.22 -10.03 -20.09
CA SER A 71 -15.71 -10.89 -19.00
C SER A 71 -14.73 -10.95 -17.84
N GLU A 72 -13.44 -11.17 -18.12
CA GLU A 72 -12.40 -11.20 -17.09
C GLU A 72 -12.25 -9.83 -16.42
N CYS A 73 -12.33 -8.74 -17.18
CA CYS A 73 -12.30 -7.39 -16.60
C CYS A 73 -13.48 -7.16 -15.64
N VAL A 74 -14.70 -7.58 -16.01
CA VAL A 74 -15.87 -7.53 -15.13
C VAL A 74 -15.69 -8.43 -13.92
N ASP A 75 -15.14 -9.62 -14.10
CA ASP A 75 -14.91 -10.59 -13.03
C ASP A 75 -13.83 -10.14 -12.05
N GLN A 76 -12.84 -9.36 -12.48
CA GLN A 76 -11.78 -8.84 -11.62
C GLN A 76 -12.07 -7.45 -11.03
N LEU A 77 -12.76 -6.58 -11.76
CA LEU A 77 -12.91 -5.15 -11.43
C LEU A 77 -14.37 -4.71 -11.24
N ARG A 78 -15.35 -5.58 -11.47
CA ARG A 78 -16.79 -5.26 -11.53
C ARG A 78 -17.14 -4.17 -12.56
N MET A 79 -16.27 -3.98 -13.55
CA MET A 79 -16.38 -2.97 -14.58
C MET A 79 -15.87 -3.54 -15.91
N GLY A 80 -16.59 -3.29 -17.00
CA GLY A 80 -16.14 -3.67 -18.33
C GLY A 80 -14.87 -2.92 -18.74
N ARG A 81 -14.16 -3.45 -19.74
CA ARG A 81 -12.86 -2.95 -20.16
C ARG A 81 -12.92 -1.51 -20.67
N ALA A 82 -13.87 -1.21 -21.56
CA ALA A 82 -13.99 0.14 -22.13
C ALA A 82 -14.35 1.20 -21.07
N PRO A 83 -15.36 0.99 -20.20
CA PRO A 83 -15.62 1.89 -19.08
C PRO A 83 -14.44 2.06 -18.13
N PHE A 84 -13.68 0.99 -17.87
CA PHE A 84 -12.49 1.05 -17.00
C PHE A 84 -11.43 2.03 -17.52
N PHE A 85 -11.08 1.94 -18.81
CA PHE A 85 -10.12 2.88 -19.40
C PHE A 85 -10.67 4.31 -19.47
N GLN A 86 -11.95 4.48 -19.79
CA GLN A 86 -12.60 5.79 -19.75
C GLN A 86 -12.56 6.41 -18.34
N PHE A 87 -12.72 5.58 -17.31
CA PHE A 87 -12.63 6.02 -15.92
C PHE A 87 -11.21 6.45 -15.54
N CYS A 88 -10.19 5.71 -15.97
CA CYS A 88 -8.79 6.09 -15.80
C CYS A 88 -8.45 7.39 -16.54
N ASP A 89 -8.92 7.54 -17.78
CA ASP A 89 -8.72 8.74 -18.58
C ASP A 89 -9.43 9.96 -17.99
N LEU A 90 -10.58 9.77 -17.34
CA LEU A 90 -11.27 10.84 -16.63
C LEU A 90 -10.41 11.36 -15.46
N PHE A 91 -9.80 10.47 -14.66
CA PHE A 91 -8.89 10.89 -13.59
C PHE A 91 -7.65 11.60 -14.13
N ARG A 92 -7.09 11.10 -15.24
CA ARG A 92 -5.94 11.70 -15.92
C ARG A 92 -6.27 13.09 -16.46
N THR A 93 -7.39 13.25 -17.14
CA THR A 93 -7.83 14.51 -17.76
C THR A 93 -8.14 15.59 -16.73
N ARG A 94 -8.71 15.20 -15.58
CA ARG A 94 -8.98 16.11 -14.46
C ARG A 94 -7.78 16.35 -13.56
N GLY A 95 -6.65 15.68 -13.80
CA GLY A 95 -5.44 15.79 -13.00
C GLY A 95 -5.59 15.28 -11.56
N LEU A 96 -6.58 14.41 -11.30
CA LEU A 96 -6.88 13.86 -9.97
C LEU A 96 -5.90 12.73 -9.58
N LEU A 97 -5.42 11.98 -10.57
CA LEU A 97 -4.39 10.96 -10.41
C LEU A 97 -3.28 11.18 -11.43
N ARG A 98 -2.07 10.72 -11.09
CA ARG A 98 -0.88 10.82 -11.94
C ARG A 98 -0.12 9.50 -11.93
N ASP A 99 0.50 9.19 -13.06
CA ASP A 99 1.40 8.05 -13.14
C ASP A 99 2.61 8.30 -12.20
N SER A 100 3.03 7.23 -11.53
CA SER A 100 4.23 7.21 -10.70
C SER A 100 5.37 6.53 -11.45
N LEU A 101 6.62 6.72 -10.99
CA LEU A 101 7.81 6.14 -11.63
C LEU A 101 7.72 4.62 -11.89
N HIS A 102 6.97 3.89 -11.05
CA HIS A 102 6.92 2.42 -11.11
C HIS A 102 5.52 1.87 -11.36
N SER A 103 4.50 2.71 -11.48
CA SER A 103 3.10 2.27 -11.51
C SER A 103 2.20 3.32 -12.17
N ASN A 104 1.29 2.87 -13.03
CA ASN A 104 0.39 3.72 -13.79
C ASN A 104 -0.95 3.89 -13.08
N ILE A 105 -1.74 4.89 -13.49
CA ILE A 105 -3.09 5.16 -12.98
C ILE A 105 -3.98 3.91 -13.09
N GLU A 106 -3.88 3.15 -14.18
CA GLU A 106 -4.67 1.94 -14.40
C GLU A 106 -4.38 0.88 -13.32
N GLU A 107 -3.13 0.74 -12.88
CA GLU A 107 -2.76 -0.17 -11.79
C GLU A 107 -3.37 0.30 -10.46
N HIS A 108 -3.34 1.61 -10.17
CA HIS A 108 -3.93 2.17 -8.94
C HIS A 108 -5.44 1.95 -8.90
N VAL A 109 -6.13 2.31 -9.98
CA VAL A 109 -7.59 2.17 -10.11
C VAL A 109 -7.99 0.69 -10.10
N ALA A 110 -7.22 -0.19 -10.74
CA ALA A 110 -7.46 -1.64 -10.70
C ALA A 110 -7.34 -2.21 -9.28
N MET A 111 -6.31 -1.81 -8.51
CA MET A 111 -6.20 -2.22 -7.10
C MET A 111 -7.41 -1.79 -6.28
N PHE A 112 -7.85 -0.53 -6.45
CA PHE A 112 -9.02 -0.01 -5.76
C PHE A 112 -10.30 -0.78 -6.12
N LEU A 113 -10.60 -0.91 -7.42
CA LEU A 113 -11.79 -1.61 -7.92
C LEU A 113 -11.81 -3.08 -7.52
N HIS A 114 -10.67 -3.76 -7.55
CA HIS A 114 -10.57 -5.14 -7.11
C HIS A 114 -10.87 -5.29 -5.60
N VAL A 115 -10.39 -4.36 -4.77
CA VAL A 115 -10.71 -4.35 -3.33
C VAL A 115 -12.19 -4.12 -3.09
N VAL A 116 -12.77 -3.04 -3.64
CA VAL A 116 -14.16 -2.67 -3.35
C VAL A 116 -15.16 -3.59 -4.04
N GLY A 117 -14.85 -4.08 -5.24
CA GLY A 117 -15.71 -4.95 -6.03
C GLY A 117 -15.82 -6.37 -5.49
N HIS A 118 -14.84 -6.82 -4.70
CA HIS A 118 -14.81 -8.16 -4.10
C HIS A 118 -14.73 -8.16 -2.57
N ASN A 119 -14.74 -6.98 -1.93
CA ASN A 119 -14.53 -6.82 -0.49
C ASN A 119 -13.25 -7.54 0.01
N GLN A 120 -12.16 -7.40 -0.73
CA GLN A 120 -10.90 -8.09 -0.44
C GLN A 120 -10.06 -7.35 0.57
N ARG A 121 -9.36 -8.09 1.44
CA ARG A 121 -8.35 -7.51 2.34
C ARG A 121 -7.07 -7.21 1.56
N PHE A 122 -6.35 -6.15 1.91
CA PHE A 122 -5.08 -5.82 1.25
C PHE A 122 -4.04 -6.95 1.30
N ARG A 123 -4.07 -7.76 2.37
CA ARG A 123 -3.23 -8.96 2.49
C ARG A 123 -3.52 -10.02 1.42
N CYS A 124 -4.72 -10.07 0.85
CA CYS A 124 -5.04 -11.03 -0.21
C CYS A 124 -4.50 -10.53 -1.56
N ILE A 125 -4.66 -9.24 -1.85
CA ILE A 125 -4.37 -8.70 -3.18
C ILE A 125 -2.90 -8.39 -3.42
N HIS A 126 -2.09 -8.22 -2.35
CA HIS A 126 -0.70 -7.78 -2.47
C HIS A 126 0.15 -8.71 -3.37
N ASN A 127 -0.15 -10.01 -3.38
CA ASN A 127 0.49 -11.00 -4.24
C ASN A 127 0.03 -10.89 -5.70
N VAL A 128 -1.25 -10.59 -5.94
CA VAL A 128 -1.81 -10.42 -7.28
C VAL A 128 -1.16 -9.22 -7.98
N PHE A 129 -1.06 -8.09 -7.28
CA PHE A 129 -0.44 -6.87 -7.83
C PHE A 129 1.08 -6.81 -7.64
N ARG A 130 1.68 -7.79 -6.95
CA ARG A 130 3.11 -7.82 -6.59
C ARG A 130 3.60 -6.51 -5.94
N ARG A 131 2.75 -5.89 -5.11
CA ARG A 131 3.04 -4.65 -4.37
C ARG A 131 3.05 -4.89 -2.87
N SER A 132 3.75 -4.03 -2.13
CA SER A 132 3.66 -4.05 -0.67
C SER A 132 2.26 -3.66 -0.21
N ILE A 133 1.84 -4.14 0.96
CA ILE A 133 0.54 -3.76 1.54
C ILE A 133 0.45 -2.24 1.77
N GLU A 134 1.57 -1.61 2.14
CA GLU A 134 1.69 -0.15 2.28
C GLU A 134 1.42 0.55 0.93
N THR A 135 1.98 0.04 -0.17
CA THR A 135 1.74 0.57 -1.51
C THR A 135 0.27 0.44 -1.92
N VAL A 136 -0.34 -0.74 -1.67
CA VAL A 136 -1.78 -0.96 -1.90
C VAL A 136 -2.62 0.03 -1.11
N SER A 137 -2.32 0.22 0.18
CA SER A 137 -3.07 1.13 1.06
C SER A 137 -2.96 2.59 0.61
N ARG A 138 -1.77 3.03 0.17
CA ARG A 138 -1.55 4.38 -0.35
C ARG A 138 -2.39 4.62 -1.59
N TYR A 139 -2.28 3.75 -2.60
CA TYR A 139 -3.04 3.91 -3.84
C TYR A 139 -4.55 3.76 -3.63
N PHE A 140 -4.97 2.90 -2.69
CA PHE A 140 -6.38 2.82 -2.31
C PHE A 140 -6.90 4.17 -1.78
N ALA A 141 -6.14 4.84 -0.91
CA ALA A 141 -6.53 6.14 -0.36
C ALA A 141 -6.53 7.25 -1.42
N GLU A 142 -5.52 7.28 -2.30
CA GLU A 142 -5.43 8.24 -3.41
C GLU A 142 -6.60 8.11 -4.37
N VAL A 143 -6.93 6.88 -4.79
CA VAL A 143 -8.08 6.64 -5.68
C VAL A 143 -9.40 6.95 -4.96
N LEU A 144 -9.54 6.59 -3.68
CA LEU A 144 -10.75 6.92 -2.91
C LEU A 144 -10.97 8.44 -2.82
N TYR A 145 -9.91 9.21 -2.62
CA TYR A 145 -9.99 10.67 -2.65
C TYR A 145 -10.41 11.20 -4.03
N ALA A 146 -9.79 10.70 -5.10
CA ALA A 146 -10.14 11.07 -6.47
C ALA A 146 -11.61 10.75 -6.82
N VAL A 147 -12.11 9.58 -6.41
CA VAL A 147 -13.53 9.21 -6.53
C VAL A 147 -14.41 10.15 -5.72
N GLY A 148 -13.98 10.50 -4.51
CA GLY A 148 -14.67 11.45 -3.63
C GLY A 148 -14.86 12.82 -4.27
N GLU A 149 -13.89 13.30 -5.04
CA GLU A 149 -14.00 14.58 -5.76
C GLU A 149 -15.06 14.55 -6.88
N LEU A 150 -15.35 13.38 -7.45
CA LEU A 150 -16.39 13.20 -8.48
C LEU A 150 -17.79 13.04 -7.89
N ARG A 151 -17.93 12.95 -6.55
CA ARG A 151 -19.21 12.60 -5.90
C ARG A 151 -20.35 13.54 -6.27
N ALA A 152 -20.10 14.84 -6.38
CA ALA A 152 -21.14 15.83 -6.61
C ALA A 152 -21.73 15.72 -8.04
N GLU A 153 -20.94 15.25 -9.00
CA GLU A 153 -21.35 15.09 -10.38
C GLU A 153 -21.92 13.69 -10.67
N MET A 154 -21.35 12.65 -10.04
CA MET A 154 -21.69 11.25 -10.34
C MET A 154 -22.72 10.66 -9.38
N ILE A 155 -22.81 11.17 -8.14
CA ILE A 155 -23.80 10.73 -7.16
C ILE A 155 -24.95 11.73 -7.17
N VAL A 156 -25.85 11.52 -8.13
CA VAL A 156 -27.09 12.28 -8.19
C VAL A 156 -28.05 11.73 -7.12
N PRO A 157 -28.67 12.58 -6.28
CA PRO A 157 -29.71 12.12 -5.37
C PRO A 157 -30.81 11.39 -6.16
N ALA A 158 -31.28 10.27 -5.60
CA ALA A 158 -32.33 9.49 -6.23
C ALA A 158 -33.52 10.41 -6.53
N SER A 159 -34.02 10.37 -7.78
CA SER A 159 -35.18 11.17 -8.17
C SER A 159 -36.32 10.90 -7.19
N THR A 160 -36.91 11.96 -6.64
CA THR A 160 -38.05 11.88 -5.71
C THR A 160 -39.33 11.37 -6.38
N ALA A 161 -39.31 11.19 -7.70
CA ALA A 161 -40.42 10.64 -8.46
C ALA A 161 -40.46 9.12 -8.36
N THR A 162 -41.64 8.57 -8.02
CA THR A 162 -41.88 7.13 -8.14
C THR A 162 -41.77 6.71 -9.61
N PRO A 163 -40.96 5.69 -9.95
CA PRO A 163 -40.83 5.23 -11.32
C PRO A 163 -42.21 4.83 -11.89
N ALA A 164 -42.52 5.25 -13.12
CA ALA A 164 -43.82 5.02 -13.76
C ALA A 164 -44.25 3.54 -13.76
N LYS A 165 -43.27 2.62 -13.82
CA LYS A 165 -43.47 1.16 -13.80
C LYS A 165 -44.02 0.64 -12.46
N ILE A 166 -43.81 1.38 -11.36
CA ILE A 166 -44.16 0.98 -9.99
C ILE A 166 -45.29 1.84 -9.43
N GLN A 167 -45.52 3.03 -9.99
CA GLN A 167 -46.54 3.99 -9.57
C GLN A 167 -47.96 3.39 -9.49
N ASN A 168 -48.29 2.41 -10.34
CA ASN A 168 -49.60 1.74 -10.36
C ASN A 168 -49.64 0.42 -9.57
N SER A 169 -48.53 -0.02 -8.97
CA SER A 169 -48.49 -1.25 -8.21
C SER A 169 -49.00 -1.05 -6.79
N ARG A 170 -50.14 -1.65 -6.44
CA ARG A 170 -50.68 -1.60 -5.07
C ARG A 170 -49.75 -2.20 -4.01
N ARG A 171 -48.90 -3.15 -4.41
CA ARG A 171 -47.95 -3.83 -3.51
C ARG A 171 -46.73 -2.98 -3.22
N TRP A 172 -46.20 -2.29 -4.22
CA TRP A 172 -44.89 -1.62 -4.12
C TRP A 172 -45.02 -0.11 -3.92
N ASN A 173 -46.01 0.56 -4.54
CA ASN A 173 -46.19 2.01 -4.46
C ASN A 173 -46.26 2.58 -3.02
N PRO A 174 -46.93 1.94 -2.03
CA PRO A 174 -46.99 2.46 -0.67
C PRO A 174 -45.61 2.61 -0.01
N TYR A 175 -44.71 1.65 -0.21
CA TYR A 175 -43.36 1.68 0.39
C TYR A 175 -42.49 2.80 -0.15
N PHE A 176 -42.61 3.09 -1.45
CA PHE A 176 -41.84 4.16 -2.09
C PHE A 176 -42.40 5.55 -1.79
N LYS A 177 -43.71 5.71 -1.57
CA LYS A 177 -44.29 7.00 -1.16
C LYS A 177 -43.84 7.43 0.25
N VAL A 178 -43.90 6.52 1.23
CA VAL A 178 -43.52 6.83 2.62
C VAL A 178 -42.04 7.17 2.74
N LEU A 179 -41.17 6.48 1.98
CA LEU A 179 -39.75 6.82 1.95
C LEU A 179 -39.50 8.23 1.39
N MET A 180 -40.23 8.63 0.34
CA MET A 180 -40.09 9.95 -0.28
C MET A 180 -40.62 11.09 0.58
N GLU A 181 -41.74 10.89 1.29
CA GLU A 181 -42.27 11.88 2.25
C GLU A 181 -41.26 12.18 3.36
N ASN A 182 -40.66 11.14 3.94
CA ASN A 182 -39.62 11.31 4.98
C ASN A 182 -38.34 12.00 4.48
N ILE A 183 -37.97 11.80 3.21
CA ILE A 183 -36.83 12.50 2.59
C ILE A 183 -37.14 13.98 2.40
N ASN A 184 -38.35 14.33 1.96
CA ASN A 184 -38.77 15.72 1.76
C ASN A 184 -38.93 16.48 3.08
N GLU A 185 -39.44 15.83 4.14
CA GLU A 185 -39.54 16.43 5.48
C GLU A 185 -38.16 16.67 6.11
N GLY A 186 -37.17 15.80 5.87
CA GLY A 186 -35.80 15.96 6.36
C GLY A 186 -35.00 17.11 5.71
N VAL A 187 -35.43 17.59 4.53
CA VAL A 187 -34.83 18.73 3.83
C VAL A 187 -35.55 20.05 4.16
N GLY A 188 -36.78 19.97 4.70
CA GLY A 188 -37.67 21.11 4.93
C GLY A 188 -37.73 21.68 6.35
N GLY A 189 -36.93 21.22 7.32
CA GLY A 189 -37.08 21.74 8.68
C GLY A 189 -35.99 21.40 9.69
N ARG A 190 -35.18 22.40 10.02
CA ARG A 190 -34.92 22.81 11.42
C ARG A 190 -34.92 24.35 11.45
N PRO A 191 -35.56 25.00 12.45
CA PRO A 191 -35.33 26.42 12.71
C PRO A 191 -33.86 26.70 13.07
#